data_AF-A0A838EDJ2-F1
#
_entry.id   AF-A0A838EDJ2-F1
#
_cell.length_a   1.000
_cell.length_b   1.000
_cell.length_c   1.000
_cell.angle_alpha   90.00
_cell.angle_beta   90.00
_cell.angle_gamma   90.00
#
_symmetry.space_group_name_H-M   'P 1'
#
loop_
_entity.id
_entity.type
_entity.pdbx_description
1 polymer ?
#
loop_
_entity_poly.entity_id
_entity_poly.type
_entity_poly.pdbx_seq_one_letter_code
_entity_poly.pdbx_strand_id
1 'polypeptide(L)'
;MVAVGGGVIGLDLAARYKEQVNTLVAHEPPLHLLPEAEGRHGSIREIYRREGVASAMQKFMSQVGVNYGDLEPGVQLSDQRNRPVQNTLFLLEHELAMYDRYQLDFATLSKASNQTRIVIAAGQSGREYLGYRNAAAVAERLETTVVEFPSHHAGYITHPKAFAGRLRDVLGEE
;
A
#
# COMPACT_ATOMS: atom_id res chain seq x y z
N MET A 1 10.39 -4.20 -3.84
CA MET A 1 8.93 -4.37 -3.91
C MET A 1 8.33 -2.98 -3.78
N VAL A 2 7.51 -2.50 -4.74
CA VAL A 2 6.53 -1.46 -4.37
C VAL A 2 5.55 -2.23 -3.50
N ALA A 3 5.68 -2.10 -2.19
CA ALA A 3 5.04 -3.01 -1.25
C ALA A 3 3.56 -2.66 -1.11
N VAL A 4 2.76 -3.03 -2.11
CA VAL A 4 1.30 -2.81 -2.09
C VAL A 4 0.62 -3.93 -1.29
N GLY A 5 0.96 -5.19 -1.55
CA GLY A 5 0.32 -6.34 -0.88
C GLY A 5 0.66 -6.51 0.60
N GLY A 6 1.79 -5.93 1.05
CA GLY A 6 2.25 -6.08 2.43
C GLY A 6 1.25 -5.58 3.47
N GLY A 7 0.52 -4.49 3.16
CA GLY A 7 -0.54 -3.98 4.03
C GLY A 7 -1.70 -4.97 4.17
N VAL A 8 -2.12 -5.62 3.08
CA VAL A 8 -3.20 -6.63 3.09
C VAL A 8 -2.76 -7.86 3.88
N ILE A 9 -1.54 -8.34 3.63
CA ILE A 9 -0.97 -9.50 4.34
C ILE A 9 -0.88 -9.20 5.84
N GLY A 10 -0.38 -8.02 6.21
CA GLY A 10 -0.28 -7.61 7.60
C GLY A 10 -1.64 -7.53 8.30
N LEU A 11 -2.66 -7.00 7.63
CA LEU A 11 -4.02 -6.94 8.16
C LEU A 11 -4.62 -8.34 8.37
N ASP A 12 -4.47 -9.25 7.41
CA ASP A 12 -4.94 -10.65 7.56
C ASP A 12 -4.18 -11.39 8.67
N LEU A 13 -2.86 -11.16 8.78
CA LEU A 13 -2.04 -11.71 9.85
C LEU A 13 -2.51 -11.22 11.22
N ALA A 14 -2.71 -9.92 11.39
CA ALA A 14 -3.19 -9.35 12.65
C ALA A 14 -4.60 -9.83 13.01
N ALA A 15 -5.48 -10.01 12.03
CA ALA A 15 -6.81 -10.56 12.27
C ALA A 15 -6.76 -12.00 12.81
N ARG A 16 -5.92 -12.86 12.22
CA ARG A 16 -5.90 -14.30 12.52
C ARG A 16 -4.95 -14.70 13.66
N TYR A 17 -3.86 -13.96 13.83
CA TYR A 17 -2.73 -14.31 14.69
C TYR A 17 -2.28 -13.08 15.50
N LYS A 18 -3.24 -12.40 16.14
CA LYS A 18 -3.02 -11.18 16.93
C LYS A 18 -1.93 -11.31 18.01
N GLU A 19 -1.71 -12.50 18.56
CA GLU A 19 -0.64 -12.77 19.51
C GLU A 19 0.78 -12.68 18.92
N GLN A 20 0.92 -12.73 17.59
CA GLN A 20 2.19 -12.59 16.88
C GLN A 20 2.48 -11.15 16.44
N VAL A 21 1.51 -10.24 16.57
CA VAL A 21 1.61 -8.86 16.07
C VAL A 21 1.31 -7.90 17.21
N ASN A 22 2.35 -7.25 17.74
CA ASN A 22 2.19 -6.21 18.74
C ASN A 22 1.62 -4.91 18.12
N THR A 23 2.29 -4.41 17.08
CA THR A 23 1.90 -3.20 16.35
C THR A 23 2.02 -3.45 14.84
N LEU A 24 0.98 -3.10 14.08
CA LEU A 24 0.94 -3.15 12.63
C LEU A 24 0.80 -1.74 12.08
N VAL A 25 1.68 -1.35 11.16
CA VAL A 25 1.51 -0.16 10.31
C VAL A 25 1.19 -0.62 8.90
N ALA A 26 -0.09 -0.59 8.53
CA ALA A 26 -0.57 -0.98 7.21
C ALA A 26 -0.57 0.25 6.28
N HIS A 27 0.45 0.37 5.44
CA HIS A 27 0.60 1.47 4.49
C HIS A 27 -0.13 1.19 3.16
N GLU A 28 -1.18 1.96 2.89
CA GLU A 28 -1.99 1.93 1.66
C GLU A 28 -2.39 0.52 1.16
N PRO A 29 -3.08 -0.28 2.00
CA PRO A 29 -3.49 -1.64 1.63
C PRO A 29 -4.46 -1.63 0.43
N PRO A 30 -4.16 -2.32 -0.69
CA PRO A 30 -4.98 -2.30 -1.90
C PRO A 30 -6.18 -3.24 -1.79
N LEU A 31 -7.12 -2.95 -0.88
CA LEU A 31 -8.38 -3.69 -0.77
C LEU A 31 -9.45 -3.13 -1.72
N HIS A 32 -10.31 -4.01 -2.22
CA HIS A 32 -11.46 -3.64 -3.05
C HIS A 32 -12.63 -3.14 -2.20
N LEU A 33 -12.56 -1.89 -1.76
CA LEU A 33 -13.58 -1.26 -0.88
C LEU A 33 -14.33 -0.10 -1.52
N LEU A 34 -13.83 0.42 -2.65
CA LEU A 34 -14.36 1.60 -3.32
C LEU A 34 -14.97 1.21 -4.67
N PRO A 35 -16.15 1.75 -5.04
CA PRO A 35 -16.75 1.51 -6.36
C PRO A 35 -15.80 1.86 -7.52
N GLU A 36 -14.98 2.90 -7.36
CA GLU A 36 -14.02 3.34 -8.39
C GLU A 36 -12.81 2.43 -8.53
N ALA A 37 -12.65 1.45 -7.63
CA ALA A 37 -11.64 0.40 -7.75
C ALA A 37 -12.11 -0.77 -8.65
N GLU A 38 -13.39 -0.82 -9.04
CA GLU A 38 -13.97 -1.90 -9.84
C GLU A 38 -13.30 -1.99 -11.22
N GLY A 39 -12.89 -3.20 -11.62
CA GLY A 39 -12.22 -3.45 -12.90
C GLY A 39 -10.83 -2.81 -13.05
N ARG A 40 -10.29 -2.14 -12.02
CA ARG A 40 -9.00 -1.43 -12.06
C ARG A 40 -7.85 -2.36 -12.41
N HIS A 41 -7.67 -3.40 -11.62
CA HIS A 41 -6.59 -4.37 -11.82
C HIS A 41 -6.79 -5.18 -13.11
N GLY A 42 -8.06 -5.44 -13.48
CA GLY A 42 -8.43 -5.97 -14.80
C GLY A 42 -7.88 -5.12 -15.95
N SER A 43 -8.10 -3.80 -15.90
CA SER A 43 -7.60 -2.87 -16.93
C SER A 43 -6.07 -2.85 -17.03
N ILE A 44 -5.36 -2.89 -15.89
CA ILE A 44 -3.89 -2.97 -15.89
C ILE A 44 -3.42 -4.27 -16.53
N ARG A 45 -4.09 -5.39 -16.24
CA ARG A 45 -3.77 -6.70 -16.82
C ARG A 45 -4.05 -6.74 -18.33
N GLU A 46 -5.08 -6.06 -18.80
CA GLU A 46 -5.36 -5.92 -20.25
C GLU A 46 -4.28 -5.09 -20.95
N ILE A 47 -3.86 -3.97 -20.35
CA ILE A 47 -2.74 -3.16 -20.85
C ILE A 47 -1.46 -4.00 -20.87
N TYR A 48 -1.19 -4.77 -19.82
CA TYR A 48 -0.03 -5.67 -19.79
C TYR A 48 -0.04 -6.66 -20.97
N ARG A 49 -1.19 -7.27 -21.25
CA ARG A 49 -1.35 -8.23 -22.35
C ARG A 49 -1.22 -7.60 -23.75
N ARG A 50 -1.65 -6.34 -23.91
CA ARG A 50 -1.69 -5.66 -25.21
C ARG A 50 -0.43 -4.86 -25.51
N GLU A 51 0.15 -4.22 -24.49
CA GLU A 51 1.14 -3.15 -24.61
C GLU A 51 2.41 -3.43 -23.79
N GLY A 52 2.42 -4.50 -22.98
CA GLY A 52 3.58 -4.96 -22.23
C GLY A 52 3.75 -4.32 -20.84
N VAL A 53 4.84 -4.73 -20.17
CA VAL A 53 5.11 -4.41 -18.76
C VAL A 53 5.21 -2.90 -18.51
N ALA A 54 5.86 -2.16 -19.39
CA ALA A 54 6.13 -0.74 -19.18
C ALA A 54 4.82 0.08 -19.09
N SER A 55 3.93 -0.09 -20.07
CA SER A 55 2.62 0.59 -20.09
C SER A 55 1.75 0.21 -18.90
N ALA A 56 1.74 -1.09 -18.54
CA ALA A 56 0.97 -1.56 -17.39
C ALA A 56 1.47 -0.97 -16.08
N MET A 57 2.79 -0.91 -15.88
CA MET A 57 3.40 -0.31 -14.70
C MET A 57 3.20 1.20 -14.64
N GLN A 58 3.23 1.89 -15.79
CA GLN A 58 2.90 3.32 -15.85
C GLN A 58 1.47 3.57 -15.38
N LYS A 59 0.50 2.78 -15.87
CA LYS A 59 -0.90 2.87 -15.44
C LYS A 59 -1.06 2.57 -13.96
N PHE A 60 -0.40 1.52 -13.46
CA PHE A 60 -0.44 1.15 -12.05
C PHE A 60 0.12 2.27 -11.16
N MET A 61 1.31 2.79 -11.49
CA MET A 61 1.96 3.86 -10.74
C MET A 61 1.13 5.15 -10.71
N SER A 62 0.47 5.51 -11.82
CA SER A 62 -0.38 6.70 -11.86
C SER A 62 -1.64 6.55 -11.01
N GLN A 63 -2.16 5.33 -10.82
CA GLN A 63 -3.37 5.10 -10.02
C GLN A 63 -3.11 5.15 -8.52
N VAL A 64 -1.94 4.68 -8.09
CA VAL A 64 -1.56 4.70 -6.67
C VAL A 64 -0.80 5.97 -6.30
N GLY A 65 -0.42 6.82 -7.26
CA GLY A 65 0.24 8.09 -6.97
C GLY A 65 1.73 7.95 -6.70
N VAL A 66 2.42 7.04 -7.38
CA VAL A 66 3.90 7.03 -7.32
C VAL A 66 4.43 8.25 -8.05
N ASN A 67 5.13 9.12 -7.33
CA ASN A 67 5.83 10.28 -7.88
C ASN A 67 7.31 10.23 -7.49
N TYR A 68 8.18 9.97 -8.48
CA TYR A 68 9.63 9.93 -8.29
C TYR A 68 10.33 11.28 -8.55
N GLY A 69 9.58 12.32 -8.94
CA GLY A 69 10.11 13.68 -9.13
C GLY A 69 10.18 14.50 -7.84
N ASP A 70 9.47 14.06 -6.80
CA ASP A 70 9.45 14.66 -5.46
C ASP A 70 10.36 13.85 -4.53
N LEU A 71 11.59 14.32 -4.29
CA LEU A 71 12.63 13.61 -3.53
C LEU A 71 13.11 14.46 -2.35
N GLU A 72 13.28 13.81 -1.20
CA GLU A 72 13.99 14.38 -0.06
C GLU A 72 15.44 14.74 -0.46
N PRO A 73 16.00 15.87 0.02
CA PRO A 73 17.36 16.27 -0.28
C PRO A 73 18.40 15.17 -0.03
N GLY A 74 19.21 14.89 -1.06
CA GLY A 74 20.28 13.90 -1.01
C GLY A 74 19.84 12.46 -1.28
N VAL A 75 18.56 12.21 -1.57
CA VAL A 75 18.10 10.90 -2.03
C VAL A 75 18.51 10.67 -3.47
N GLN A 76 19.17 9.53 -3.72
CA GLN A 76 19.39 9.02 -5.07
C GLN A 76 18.56 7.76 -5.26
N LEU A 77 17.71 7.76 -6.28
CA LEU A 77 16.91 6.59 -6.61
C LEU A 77 17.82 5.46 -7.06
N SER A 78 17.68 4.30 -6.41
CA SER A 78 18.38 3.09 -6.83
C SER A 78 17.97 2.71 -8.26
N ASP A 79 18.94 2.21 -9.02
CA ASP A 79 18.70 1.72 -10.36
C ASP A 79 17.69 0.56 -10.32
N GLN A 80 16.48 0.86 -10.79
CA GLN A 80 15.37 -0.08 -10.81
C GLN A 80 15.62 -1.24 -11.79
N ARG A 81 16.62 -1.14 -12.69
CA ARG A 81 17.00 -2.19 -13.64
C ARG A 81 17.48 -3.48 -12.98
N ASN A 82 17.98 -3.41 -11.75
CA ASN A 82 18.39 -4.59 -10.97
C ASN A 82 17.23 -5.26 -10.22
N ARG A 83 16.01 -4.74 -10.31
CA ARG A 83 14.84 -5.44 -9.76
C ARG A 83 14.57 -6.69 -10.60
N PRO A 84 14.30 -7.85 -9.97
CA PRO A 84 13.91 -9.03 -10.73
C PRO A 84 12.65 -8.73 -11.54
N VAL A 85 12.79 -8.75 -12.87
CA VAL A 85 11.66 -8.57 -13.81
C VAL A 85 10.54 -9.56 -13.49
N GLN A 86 10.90 -10.75 -13.01
CA GLN A 86 9.98 -11.78 -12.55
C GLN A 86 9.02 -11.31 -11.45
N ASN A 87 9.43 -10.42 -10.54
CA ASN A 87 8.53 -9.90 -9.50
C ASN A 87 7.46 -8.98 -10.10
N THR A 88 7.82 -8.17 -11.10
CA THR A 88 6.87 -7.32 -11.81
C THR A 88 5.92 -8.16 -12.65
N LEU A 89 6.41 -9.20 -13.34
CA LEU A 89 5.57 -10.13 -14.07
C LEU A 89 4.59 -10.83 -13.12
N PHE A 90 5.06 -11.30 -11.97
CA PHE A 90 4.21 -11.97 -10.98
C PHE A 90 3.11 -11.05 -10.44
N LEU A 91 3.45 -9.80 -10.12
CA LEU A 91 2.47 -8.77 -9.72
C LEU A 91 1.36 -8.63 -10.78
N LEU A 92 1.76 -8.41 -12.05
CA LEU A 92 0.83 -8.15 -13.15
C LEU A 92 -0.02 -9.37 -13.52
N GLU A 93 0.53 -10.58 -13.41
CA GLU A 93 -0.16 -11.81 -13.80
C GLU A 93 -1.05 -12.38 -12.70
N HIS A 94 -0.64 -12.22 -11.44
CA HIS A 94 -1.23 -12.93 -10.31
C HIS A 94 -1.74 -12.02 -9.20
N GLU A 95 -0.89 -11.16 -8.62
CA GLU A 95 -1.25 -10.44 -7.39
C GLU A 95 -2.37 -9.41 -7.59
N LEU A 96 -2.35 -8.65 -8.70
CA LEU A 96 -3.36 -7.63 -8.95
C LEU A 96 -4.79 -8.23 -8.96
N ALA A 97 -4.96 -9.42 -9.52
CA ALA A 97 -6.26 -10.10 -9.54
C ALA A 97 -6.69 -10.60 -8.14
N MET A 98 -5.75 -10.81 -7.21
CA MET A 98 -6.07 -11.21 -5.84
C MET A 98 -6.63 -10.04 -5.04
N TYR A 99 -6.12 -8.83 -5.25
CA TYR A 99 -6.60 -7.63 -4.56
C TYR A 99 -8.08 -7.33 -4.84
N ASP A 100 -8.58 -7.67 -6.03
CA ASP A 100 -10.01 -7.55 -6.37
C ASP A 100 -10.90 -8.61 -5.68
N ARG A 101 -10.34 -9.79 -5.43
CA ARG A 101 -11.10 -10.98 -5.00
C ARG A 101 -11.06 -11.19 -3.50
N TYR A 102 -9.99 -10.74 -2.86
CA TYR A 102 -9.75 -10.97 -1.46
C TYR A 102 -10.63 -10.04 -0.61
N GLN A 103 -11.40 -10.63 0.29
CA GLN A 103 -12.23 -9.92 1.25
C GLN A 103 -11.63 -10.07 2.65
N LEU A 104 -11.21 -8.94 3.22
CA LEU A 104 -10.71 -8.89 4.58
C LEU A 104 -11.89 -9.01 5.56
N ASP A 105 -11.75 -9.88 6.55
CA ASP A 105 -12.73 -10.00 7.64
C ASP A 105 -12.55 -8.86 8.65
N PHE A 106 -13.26 -7.75 8.40
CA PHE A 106 -13.25 -6.58 9.26
C PHE A 106 -13.79 -6.85 10.66
N ALA A 107 -14.72 -7.79 10.83
CA ALA A 107 -15.27 -8.10 12.14
C ALA A 107 -14.22 -8.80 13.02
N THR A 108 -13.45 -9.72 12.45
CA THR A 108 -12.34 -10.36 13.14
C THR A 108 -11.19 -9.37 13.38
N LEU A 109 -10.85 -8.55 12.40
CA LEU A 109 -9.81 -7.53 12.55
C LEU A 109 -10.14 -6.48 13.62
N SER A 110 -11.39 -6.02 13.68
CA SER A 110 -11.88 -5.10 14.72
C SER A 110 -11.82 -5.73 16.11
N LYS A 111 -12.08 -7.03 16.25
CA LYS A 111 -11.86 -7.72 17.54
C LYS A 111 -10.38 -7.81 17.89
N ALA A 112 -9.51 -8.03 16.91
CA ALA A 112 -8.07 -8.12 17.09
C ALA A 112 -7.43 -6.78 17.50
N SER A 113 -8.01 -5.64 17.09
CA SER A 113 -7.50 -4.31 17.45
C SER A 113 -7.51 -4.02 18.96
N ASN A 114 -8.26 -4.80 19.75
CA ASN A 114 -8.23 -4.75 21.22
C ASN A 114 -6.91 -5.27 21.82
N GLN A 115 -6.10 -5.99 21.04
CA GLN A 115 -4.85 -6.62 21.50
C GLN A 115 -3.66 -6.19 20.65
N THR A 116 -3.87 -6.00 19.34
CA THR A 116 -2.86 -5.51 18.40
C THR A 116 -3.13 -4.05 18.08
N ARG A 117 -2.11 -3.20 18.21
CA ARG A 117 -2.22 -1.81 17.75
C ARG A 117 -2.17 -1.77 16.23
N ILE A 118 -3.27 -1.43 15.57
CA ILE A 118 -3.36 -1.33 14.11
C ILE A 118 -3.39 0.14 13.70
N VAL A 119 -2.40 0.53 12.90
CA VAL A 119 -2.27 1.87 12.32
C VAL A 119 -2.46 1.77 10.82
N ILE A 120 -3.44 2.49 10.30
CA ILE A 120 -3.65 2.62 8.85
C ILE A 120 -2.91 3.86 8.37
N ALA A 121 -1.94 3.67 7.48
CA ALA A 121 -1.03 4.71 7.03
C ALA A 121 -1.22 5.02 5.54
N ALA A 122 -1.00 6.28 5.17
CA ALA A 122 -0.95 6.71 3.78
C ALA A 122 -0.08 7.96 3.58
N GLY A 123 0.40 8.18 2.35
CA GLY A 123 1.17 9.37 2.01
C GLY A 123 0.29 10.63 2.02
N GLN A 124 0.71 11.67 2.75
CA GLN A 124 -0.04 12.92 2.90
C GLN A 124 -0.34 13.64 1.57
N SER A 125 0.54 13.46 0.57
CA SER A 125 0.40 14.02 -0.78
C SER A 125 -0.39 13.10 -1.72
N GLY A 126 -0.95 12.00 -1.19
CA GLY A 126 -1.61 10.96 -1.95
C GLY A 126 -3.14 11.03 -2.00
N ARG A 127 -3.77 12.06 -1.41
CA ARG A 127 -5.20 12.09 -1.07
C ARG A 127 -6.15 11.88 -2.24
N GLU A 128 -5.79 12.35 -3.44
CA GLU A 128 -6.54 12.17 -4.68
C GLU A 128 -6.36 10.79 -5.32
N TYR A 129 -5.32 10.05 -4.94
CA TYR A 129 -4.98 8.76 -5.51
C TYR A 129 -5.68 7.61 -4.79
N LEU A 130 -5.86 6.51 -5.51
CA LEU A 130 -6.59 5.36 -4.98
C LEU A 130 -5.87 4.67 -3.82
N GLY A 131 -4.54 4.79 -3.72
CA GLY A 131 -3.78 4.25 -2.60
C GLY A 131 -4.22 4.85 -1.26
N TYR A 132 -4.24 6.18 -1.17
CA TYR A 132 -4.74 6.90 0.00
C TYR A 132 -6.23 6.65 0.23
N ARG A 133 -7.06 6.75 -0.82
CA ARG A 133 -8.51 6.55 -0.67
C ARG A 133 -8.86 5.16 -0.16
N ASN A 134 -8.12 4.13 -0.58
CA ASN A 134 -8.28 2.78 -0.03
C ASN A 134 -7.88 2.72 1.45
N ALA A 135 -6.76 3.34 1.83
CA ALA A 135 -6.36 3.43 3.24
C ALA A 135 -7.45 4.12 4.08
N ALA A 136 -8.04 5.21 3.57
CA ALA A 136 -9.13 5.91 4.23
C ALA A 136 -10.38 5.02 4.41
N ALA A 137 -10.75 4.23 3.39
CA ALA A 137 -11.86 3.30 3.49
C ALA A 137 -11.61 2.18 4.53
N VAL A 138 -10.36 1.71 4.66
CA VAL A 138 -9.98 0.75 5.71
C VAL A 138 -10.07 1.38 7.09
N ALA A 139 -9.55 2.60 7.25
CA ALA A 139 -9.61 3.33 8.51
C ALA A 139 -11.05 3.58 8.98
N GLU A 140 -11.93 3.97 8.05
CA GLU A 140 -13.37 4.17 8.32
C GLU A 140 -14.03 2.88 8.84
N ARG A 141 -13.76 1.74 8.20
CA ARG A 141 -14.29 0.42 8.62
C ARG A 141 -13.78 -0.02 9.99
N LEU A 142 -12.65 0.50 10.45
CA LEU A 142 -12.06 0.24 11.76
C LEU A 142 -12.35 1.35 12.77
N GLU A 143 -13.22 2.31 12.42
CA GLU A 143 -13.57 3.46 13.26
C GLU A 143 -12.34 4.26 13.73
N THR A 144 -11.35 4.39 12.85
CA THR A 144 -10.12 5.14 13.09
C THR A 144 -9.84 6.13 11.97
N THR A 145 -8.74 6.88 12.07
CA THR A 145 -8.29 7.83 11.07
C THR A 145 -6.98 7.38 10.43
N VAL A 146 -6.75 7.87 9.21
CA VAL A 146 -5.48 7.62 8.52
C VAL A 146 -4.37 8.41 9.21
N VAL A 147 -3.26 7.73 9.52
CA VAL A 147 -2.02 8.35 9.96
C VAL A 147 -1.19 8.70 8.73
N GLU A 148 -0.97 10.00 8.53
CA GLU A 148 -0.23 10.49 7.38
C GLU A 148 1.28 10.28 7.53
N PHE A 149 1.88 9.83 6.42
CA PHE A 149 3.31 9.68 6.21
C PHE A 149 3.81 10.65 5.13
N PRO A 150 5.12 10.96 5.08
CA PRO A 150 5.67 11.90 4.10
C PRO A 150 5.46 11.47 2.65
N SER A 151 5.21 12.46 1.77
CA SER A 151 5.03 12.34 0.32
C SER A 151 3.84 11.45 -0.08
N HIS A 152 3.95 10.72 -1.18
CA HIS A 152 2.90 9.91 -1.79
C HIS A 152 3.09 8.41 -1.45
N HIS A 153 2.50 7.51 -2.25
CA HIS A 153 2.57 6.05 -2.07
C HIS A 153 3.98 5.48 -1.90
N ALA A 154 4.98 6.10 -2.52
CA ALA A 154 6.38 5.67 -2.47
C ALA A 154 7.24 6.48 -1.48
N GLY A 155 6.63 7.10 -0.46
CA GLY A 155 7.34 7.93 0.53
C GLY A 155 8.54 7.25 1.19
N TYR A 156 8.50 5.94 1.42
CA TYR A 156 9.63 5.16 1.94
C TYR A 156 10.83 5.08 0.97
N ILE A 157 10.64 5.35 -0.32
CA ILE A 157 11.70 5.45 -1.33
C ILE A 157 12.12 6.90 -1.51
N THR A 158 11.16 7.82 -1.62
CA THR A 158 11.43 9.21 -2.00
C THR A 158 11.85 10.09 -0.83
N HIS A 159 11.37 9.77 0.37
CA HIS A 159 11.61 10.51 1.61
C HIS A 159 12.03 9.55 2.75
N PRO A 160 13.07 8.73 2.55
CA PRO A 160 13.40 7.63 3.46
C PRO A 160 13.71 8.08 4.89
N LYS A 161 14.36 9.23 5.11
CA LYS A 161 14.67 9.68 6.49
C LYS A 161 13.43 10.23 7.16
N ALA A 162 12.65 11.04 6.45
CA ALA A 162 11.39 11.56 6.98
C ALA A 162 10.39 10.42 7.26
N PHE A 163 10.30 9.44 6.37
CA PHE A 163 9.44 8.26 6.52
C PHE A 163 9.87 7.42 7.73
N ALA A 164 11.17 7.17 7.90
CA ALA A 164 11.70 6.46 9.06
C ALA A 164 11.48 7.22 10.37
N GLY A 165 11.66 8.55 10.38
CA GLY A 165 11.33 9.40 11.52
C GLY A 165 9.86 9.25 11.91
N ARG A 166 8.95 9.42 10.94
CA ARG A 166 7.52 9.25 11.18
C ARG A 166 7.15 7.85 11.66
N LEU A 167 7.82 6.81 11.15
CA LEU A 167 7.59 5.44 11.60
C LEU A 167 7.95 5.27 13.08
N ARG A 168 9.10 5.79 13.52
CA ARG A 168 9.51 5.74 14.93
C ARG A 168 8.53 6.47 15.85
N ASP A 169 8.08 7.67 15.45
CA ASP A 169 7.05 8.41 16.20
C ASP A 169 5.77 7.57 16.38
N VAL A 170 5.35 6.87 15.32
CA VAL A 170 4.14 6.04 15.33
C VAL A 170 4.33 4.79 16.19
N LEU A 171 5.53 4.22 16.22
CA LEU A 171 5.88 3.07 17.07
C LEU A 171 6.14 3.46 18.53
N GLY A 172 6.32 4.76 18.82
CA GLY A 172 6.69 5.24 20.15
C GLY A 172 8.15 4.95 20.49
N GLU A 173 9.00 4.86 19.48
CA GLU A 173 10.45 4.69 19.62
C GLU A 173 11.11 6.09 19.61
N GLU A 174 11.88 6.43 20.64
CA GLU A 174 12.72 7.64 20.69
C GLU A 174 14.00 7.50 19.84
#